data_AF-A0A1S3CXZ5-F1
#
_entry.id   AF-A0A1S3CXZ5-F1
#
_cell.length_a   1.000
_cell.length_b   1.000
_cell.length_c   1.000
_cell.angle_alpha   90.00
_cell.angle_beta   90.00
_cell.angle_gamma   90.00
#
_symmetry.space_group_name_H-M   'P 1'
#
loop_
_entity.id
_entity.type
_entity.pdbx_description
1 polymer ?
#
loop_
_entity_poly.entity_id
_entity_poly.type
_entity_poly.pdbx_seq_one_letter_code
_entity_poly.pdbx_strand_id
1 'polypeptide(L)'
;MSAEECKFKTSVPKEQWFISWKMFYSQLSGSRGVIQKHILEEKLGNNKSHLLLGFDSFKQKSKKLCDSNTGWAIPVDDPVNEEKKKKLNETNMTIAKLSNILDLEEDTCEKILISYFQYEFVGTADDAIELISSMSQNQELLSDIILYYIHEKSFLMKCWKIILTCVFDKEHLYHDICEKFVQDQNPNALYSFFMKQLENIQENVLLSETYPHSEILKTWVNQRLNSLVDIISCLIYLLDLKPTVEFKDIQCIVSYCKDTSFGSNIFSIQFMKSTYSNDWRIYVGYMYCLHLVQLIIDSNLNWTFAEFNELFENIKSLDSEQHPVVVPVIYLTWMLFLIRINYITDEEKLFKHLQQVLQMKPWQQLNTILESQVITIDNIFEQFIQRKILNLICDTVKHFDANVLEHQSEDFFKLISKFSAHHDILYNEEINKVISYGLDMFPGKNVSILNLYTPLMSESKANCTKLLDDLMCTKSFNWKSVDVAMESRDDVFYNCVSFCPFEFSQDIVIPKGTQCHQSDSGFDYFQWDINTITPLDNRYLV
;
A
#
# COMPACT_ATOMS: atom_id res chain seq x y z
N MET A 1 -33.12 -28.82 -35.29
CA MET A 1 -32.49 -27.62 -35.86
C MET A 1 -31.52 -27.10 -34.82
N SER A 2 -30.26 -26.94 -35.21
CA SER A 2 -29.10 -26.69 -34.35
C SER A 2 -29.13 -25.32 -33.69
N ALA A 3 -28.47 -25.20 -32.55
CA ALA A 3 -28.33 -24.02 -31.70
C ALA A 3 -27.50 -22.86 -32.33
N GLU A 4 -27.57 -22.67 -33.65
CA GLU A 4 -26.82 -21.62 -34.38
C GLU A 4 -27.69 -20.49 -34.95
N GLU A 5 -29.02 -20.52 -34.80
CA GLU A 5 -29.93 -19.57 -35.49
C GLU A 5 -30.55 -18.46 -34.63
N CYS A 6 -30.09 -18.25 -33.39
CA CYS A 6 -30.37 -17.01 -32.64
C CYS A 6 -29.18 -16.04 -32.68
N LYS A 7 -28.63 -15.79 -33.89
CA LYS A 7 -27.80 -14.61 -34.12
C LYS A 7 -28.73 -13.44 -34.44
N PHE A 8 -28.90 -12.53 -33.48
CA PHE A 8 -29.22 -11.14 -33.81
C PHE A 8 -28.21 -10.69 -34.88
N LYS A 9 -28.68 -10.55 -36.12
CA LYS A 9 -27.89 -9.93 -37.20
C LYS A 9 -27.84 -8.43 -36.93
N THR A 10 -27.02 -8.03 -35.97
CA THR A 10 -26.37 -6.73 -36.01
C THR A 10 -25.11 -6.90 -36.86
N SER A 11 -24.98 -6.08 -37.89
CA SER A 11 -23.75 -5.94 -38.65
C SER A 11 -22.64 -5.55 -37.67
N VAL A 12 -21.84 -6.53 -37.25
CA VAL A 12 -20.72 -6.37 -36.31
C VAL A 12 -19.75 -5.33 -36.87
N PRO A 13 -19.61 -4.15 -36.24
CA PRO A 13 -18.40 -3.36 -36.43
C PRO A 13 -17.24 -4.16 -35.83
N LYS A 14 -16.07 -4.13 -36.48
CA LYS A 14 -14.84 -4.86 -36.11
C LYS A 14 -14.23 -4.48 -34.73
N GLU A 15 -15.00 -3.91 -33.81
CA GLU A 15 -14.58 -3.62 -32.44
C GLU A 15 -15.41 -4.49 -31.49
N GLN A 16 -14.91 -5.68 -31.22
CA GLN A 16 -15.50 -6.64 -30.29
C GLN A 16 -15.22 -6.19 -28.85
N TRP A 17 -15.94 -5.17 -28.34
CA TRP A 17 -16.17 -5.02 -26.90
C TRP A 17 -17.05 -6.20 -26.43
N PHE A 18 -16.93 -6.83 -25.27
CA PHE A 18 -16.20 -6.57 -24.02
C PHE A 18 -15.95 -7.94 -23.37
N ILE A 19 -14.73 -8.20 -22.89
CA ILE A 19 -14.48 -9.29 -21.95
C ILE A 19 -14.88 -8.77 -20.57
N SER A 20 -15.68 -9.52 -19.80
CA SER A 20 -15.89 -9.18 -18.38
C SER A 20 -14.53 -9.04 -17.68
N TRP A 21 -14.24 -7.88 -17.10
CA TRP A 21 -13.00 -7.63 -16.36
C TRP A 21 -12.84 -8.58 -15.19
N LYS A 22 -13.93 -9.00 -14.56
CA LYS A 22 -13.92 -10.06 -13.54
C LYS A 22 -13.39 -11.38 -14.13
N MET A 23 -13.86 -11.76 -15.31
CA MET A 23 -13.35 -12.94 -16.03
C MET A 23 -11.88 -12.77 -16.43
N PHE A 24 -11.50 -11.60 -16.95
CA PHE A 24 -10.12 -11.34 -17.34
C PHE A 24 -9.15 -11.38 -16.15
N TYR A 25 -9.51 -10.73 -15.05
CA TYR A 25 -8.80 -10.81 -13.78
C TYR A 25 -8.63 -12.26 -13.32
N SER A 26 -9.69 -13.09 -13.41
CA SER A 26 -9.61 -14.49 -12.99
C SER A 26 -8.63 -15.33 -13.81
N GLN A 27 -8.42 -14.95 -15.08
CA GLN A 27 -7.46 -15.58 -15.99
C GLN A 27 -6.04 -15.10 -15.73
N LEU A 28 -5.87 -13.79 -15.48
CA LEU A 28 -4.58 -13.18 -15.13
C LEU A 28 -4.05 -13.71 -13.79
N SER A 29 -4.92 -13.76 -12.77
CA SER A 29 -4.60 -14.25 -11.42
C SER A 29 -4.47 -15.78 -11.31
N GLY A 30 -4.85 -16.53 -12.35
CA GLY A 30 -4.89 -18.00 -12.33
C GLY A 30 -5.99 -18.61 -11.45
N SER A 31 -6.87 -17.80 -10.83
CA SER A 31 -7.92 -18.27 -9.92
C SER A 31 -8.98 -19.17 -10.57
N ARG A 32 -9.18 -19.06 -11.89
CA ARG A 32 -10.07 -19.94 -12.67
C ARG A 32 -9.32 -20.89 -13.63
N GLY A 33 -8.04 -21.13 -13.34
CA GLY A 33 -7.19 -22.01 -14.13
C GLY A 33 -6.23 -21.24 -15.05
N VAL A 34 -5.14 -21.91 -15.39
CA VAL A 34 -4.08 -21.38 -16.24
C VAL A 34 -4.50 -21.41 -17.70
N ILE A 35 -4.40 -20.26 -18.37
CA ILE A 35 -4.57 -20.15 -19.83
C ILE A 35 -3.21 -20.16 -20.53
N GLN A 36 -3.19 -20.53 -21.81
CA GLN A 36 -1.96 -20.56 -22.58
C GLN A 36 -1.41 -19.14 -22.77
N LYS A 37 -0.08 -18.98 -22.64
CA LYS A 37 0.64 -17.70 -22.76
C LYS A 37 0.21 -16.85 -23.97
N HIS A 38 0.12 -17.46 -25.15
CA HIS A 38 -0.26 -16.75 -26.39
C HIS A 38 -1.71 -16.20 -26.36
N ILE A 39 -2.64 -16.91 -25.72
CA ILE A 39 -4.05 -16.48 -25.59
C ILE A 39 -4.12 -15.26 -24.68
N LEU A 40 -3.32 -15.25 -23.60
CA LEU A 40 -3.25 -14.10 -22.71
C LEU A 40 -2.65 -12.88 -23.41
N GLU A 41 -1.57 -13.06 -24.17
CA GLU A 41 -0.94 -11.97 -24.93
C GLU A 41 -1.92 -11.37 -25.96
N GLU A 42 -2.68 -12.20 -26.68
CA GLU A 42 -3.73 -11.74 -27.59
C GLU A 42 -4.83 -10.96 -26.84
N LYS A 43 -5.29 -11.45 -25.68
CA LYS A 43 -6.29 -10.76 -24.86
C LYS A 43 -5.78 -9.43 -24.31
N LEU A 44 -4.52 -9.35 -23.89
CA LEU A 44 -3.90 -8.09 -23.46
C LEU A 44 -3.81 -7.11 -24.63
N GLY A 45 -3.43 -7.57 -25.82
CA GLY A 45 -3.41 -6.76 -27.04
C GLY A 45 -4.79 -6.21 -27.40
N ASN A 46 -5.82 -7.07 -27.39
CA ASN A 46 -7.19 -6.69 -27.73
C ASN A 46 -7.81 -5.71 -26.71
N ASN A 47 -7.46 -5.83 -25.43
CA ASN A 47 -7.97 -4.96 -24.37
C ASN A 47 -7.07 -3.75 -24.06
N LYS A 48 -5.95 -3.58 -24.76
CA LYS A 48 -4.95 -2.55 -24.48
C LYS A 48 -5.55 -1.14 -24.45
N SER A 49 -6.41 -0.80 -25.41
CA SER A 49 -7.05 0.51 -25.48
C SER A 49 -7.95 0.76 -24.26
N HIS A 50 -8.71 -0.23 -23.80
CA HIS A 50 -9.57 -0.10 -22.62
C HIS A 50 -8.77 0.00 -21.32
N LEU A 51 -7.71 -0.81 -21.19
CA LEU A 51 -6.80 -0.72 -20.06
C LEU A 51 -6.19 0.68 -19.96
N LEU A 52 -5.76 1.27 -21.07
CA LEU A 52 -5.17 2.62 -21.11
C LEU A 52 -6.18 3.77 -20.99
N LEU A 53 -7.48 3.51 -21.21
CA LEU A 53 -8.55 4.46 -20.92
C LEU A 53 -8.96 4.41 -19.44
N GLY A 54 -8.78 3.27 -18.76
CA GLY A 54 -9.15 3.14 -17.36
C GLY A 54 -10.65 3.36 -17.17
N PHE A 55 -11.04 4.09 -16.13
CA PHE A 55 -12.45 4.44 -15.90
C PHE A 55 -13.08 5.25 -17.03
N ASP A 56 -12.30 5.97 -17.84
CA ASP A 56 -12.82 6.69 -19.01
C ASP A 56 -13.35 5.72 -20.10
N SER A 57 -13.02 4.42 -20.01
CA SER A 57 -13.69 3.42 -20.86
C SER A 57 -15.20 3.37 -20.59
N PHE A 58 -15.62 3.68 -19.37
CA PHE A 58 -17.02 3.84 -19.01
C PHE A 58 -17.42 5.31 -19.21
N LYS A 59 -17.65 5.70 -20.47
CA LYS A 59 -17.91 7.10 -20.84
C LYS A 59 -19.05 7.71 -20.02
N GLN A 60 -18.74 8.80 -19.33
CA GLN A 60 -19.72 9.67 -18.71
C GLN A 60 -20.44 10.53 -19.75
N LYS A 61 -21.63 11.01 -19.41
CA LYS A 61 -22.37 11.95 -20.28
C LYS A 61 -21.51 13.17 -20.56
N SER A 62 -21.18 13.41 -21.83
CA SER A 62 -20.49 14.66 -22.19
C SER A 62 -21.38 15.87 -21.85
N LYS A 63 -20.83 16.86 -21.12
CA LYS A 63 -21.51 18.15 -20.80
C LYS A 63 -21.94 18.97 -22.04
N LYS A 64 -21.69 18.47 -23.24
CA LYS A 64 -22.05 19.07 -24.52
C LYS A 64 -22.70 18.01 -25.41
N LEU A 65 -23.99 17.75 -25.22
CA LEU A 65 -24.94 17.32 -26.28
C LEU A 65 -26.35 17.15 -25.69
N CYS A 66 -26.87 18.20 -25.07
CA CYS A 66 -28.33 18.42 -25.07
C CYS A 66 -28.66 19.14 -26.37
N ASP A 67 -28.48 18.47 -27.52
CA ASP A 67 -29.00 18.89 -28.84
C ASP A 67 -28.65 17.81 -29.88
N SER A 68 -29.02 16.57 -29.63
CA SER A 68 -29.24 15.65 -30.74
C SER A 68 -30.30 14.64 -30.37
N ASN A 69 -31.50 14.95 -30.81
CA ASN A 69 -32.56 14.01 -31.13
C ASN A 69 -32.05 13.06 -32.23
N THR A 70 -31.03 12.23 -31.97
CA THR A 70 -30.69 11.09 -32.82
C THR A 70 -31.70 9.99 -32.53
N GLY A 71 -32.92 10.25 -32.98
CA GLY A 71 -33.99 9.28 -32.99
C GLY A 71 -33.58 8.10 -33.85
N TRP A 72 -33.31 6.97 -33.21
CA TRP A 72 -33.54 5.66 -33.83
C TRP A 72 -35.04 5.36 -33.79
N ALA A 73 -35.84 6.20 -34.46
CA ALA A 73 -37.19 5.85 -34.84
C ALA A 73 -37.08 5.03 -36.12
N ILE A 74 -36.93 3.71 -35.99
CA ILE A 74 -37.06 2.81 -37.14
C ILE A 74 -38.56 2.79 -37.48
N PRO A 75 -39.02 3.34 -38.63
CA PRO A 75 -40.41 3.20 -39.03
C PRO A 75 -40.56 1.78 -39.56
N VAL A 76 -41.23 0.93 -38.78
CA VAL A 76 -41.60 -0.42 -39.23
C VAL A 76 -43.09 -0.57 -39.03
N ASP A 77 -43.81 -0.25 -40.10
CA ASP A 77 -45.24 -0.52 -40.30
C ASP A 77 -45.41 -2.02 -40.60
N ASP A 78 -45.51 -2.84 -39.55
CA ASP A 78 -45.99 -4.22 -39.66
C ASP A 78 -46.60 -4.68 -38.31
N PRO A 79 -47.76 -5.36 -38.29
CA PRO A 79 -48.48 -5.74 -37.06
C PRO A 79 -47.85 -6.90 -36.27
N VAL A 80 -46.85 -7.61 -36.84
CA VAL A 80 -46.00 -8.59 -36.11
C VAL A 80 -45.04 -7.90 -35.13
N ASN A 81 -45.08 -6.56 -35.08
CA ASN A 81 -44.08 -5.73 -34.46
C ASN A 81 -44.53 -5.10 -33.13
N GLU A 82 -45.78 -5.24 -32.70
CA GLU A 82 -46.27 -4.65 -31.44
C GLU A 82 -45.53 -5.19 -30.20
N GLU A 83 -45.34 -6.50 -30.10
CA GLU A 83 -44.65 -7.12 -28.96
C GLU A 83 -43.14 -6.83 -28.97
N LYS A 84 -42.52 -6.82 -30.16
CA LYS A 84 -41.12 -6.40 -30.34
C LYS A 84 -40.93 -4.92 -30.03
N LYS A 85 -41.85 -4.05 -30.46
CA LYS A 85 -41.87 -2.61 -30.12
C LYS A 85 -42.03 -2.40 -28.63
N LYS A 86 -42.88 -3.19 -27.96
CA LYS A 86 -43.07 -3.13 -26.50
C LYS A 86 -41.78 -3.52 -25.76
N LYS A 87 -41.15 -4.64 -26.13
CA LYS A 87 -39.86 -5.08 -25.54
C LYS A 87 -38.73 -4.07 -25.80
N LEU A 88 -38.67 -3.51 -27.01
CA LEU A 88 -37.70 -2.47 -27.37
C LEU A 88 -37.92 -1.19 -26.55
N ASN A 89 -39.18 -0.78 -26.35
CA ASN A 89 -39.52 0.37 -25.51
C ASN A 89 -39.15 0.15 -24.03
N GLU A 90 -39.41 -1.04 -23.47
CA GLU A 90 -39.05 -1.37 -22.09
C GLU A 90 -37.53 -1.41 -21.87
N THR A 91 -36.80 -1.94 -22.86
CA THR A 91 -35.33 -1.95 -22.88
C THR A 91 -34.78 -0.53 -22.93
N ASN A 92 -35.26 0.31 -23.85
CA ASN A 92 -34.86 1.71 -23.98
C ASN A 92 -35.17 2.52 -22.72
N MET A 93 -36.33 2.30 -22.10
CA MET A 93 -36.67 2.94 -20.81
C MET A 93 -35.71 2.53 -19.70
N THR A 94 -35.27 1.27 -19.66
CA THR A 94 -34.31 0.80 -18.66
C THR A 94 -32.92 1.36 -18.91
N ILE A 95 -32.48 1.41 -20.17
CA ILE A 95 -31.23 2.05 -20.57
C ILE A 95 -31.22 3.53 -20.16
N ALA A 96 -32.30 4.27 -20.42
CA ALA A 96 -32.43 5.66 -19.99
C ALA A 96 -32.40 5.82 -18.46
N LYS A 97 -33.05 4.91 -17.71
CA LYS A 97 -32.97 4.87 -16.24
C LYS A 97 -31.54 4.62 -15.76
N LEU A 98 -30.84 3.61 -16.30
CA LEU A 98 -29.45 3.30 -15.98
C LEU A 98 -28.52 4.48 -16.29
N SER A 99 -28.69 5.08 -17.47
CA SER A 99 -27.96 6.26 -17.94
C SER A 99 -28.10 7.43 -16.96
N ASN A 100 -29.29 7.65 -16.40
CA ASN A 100 -29.50 8.67 -15.39
C ASN A 100 -28.92 8.33 -14.01
N ILE A 101 -29.03 7.07 -13.57
CA ILE A 101 -28.54 6.64 -12.25
C ILE A 101 -27.01 6.61 -12.20
N LEU A 102 -26.38 6.11 -13.27
CA LEU A 102 -24.93 5.89 -13.35
C LEU A 102 -24.17 7.07 -13.95
N ASP A 103 -24.88 8.06 -14.48
CA ASP A 103 -24.36 9.21 -15.24
C ASP A 103 -23.52 8.83 -16.47
N LEU A 104 -24.00 7.83 -17.22
CA LEU A 104 -23.33 7.27 -18.39
C LEU A 104 -24.07 7.56 -19.68
N GLU A 105 -23.37 7.49 -20.81
CA GLU A 105 -24.01 7.50 -22.13
C GLU A 105 -24.90 6.25 -22.32
N GLU A 106 -26.04 6.42 -23.01
CA GLU A 106 -27.00 5.33 -23.22
C GLU A 106 -26.39 4.12 -23.95
N ASP A 107 -25.53 4.37 -24.96
CA ASP A 107 -24.77 3.32 -25.66
C ASP A 107 -23.90 2.49 -24.72
N THR A 108 -23.38 3.11 -23.65
CA THR A 108 -22.56 2.42 -22.64
C THR A 108 -23.46 1.59 -21.73
N CYS A 109 -24.62 2.11 -21.33
CA CYS A 109 -25.61 1.38 -20.55
C CYS A 109 -26.18 0.17 -21.30
N GLU A 110 -26.41 0.28 -22.61
CA GLU A 110 -26.80 -0.85 -23.45
C GLU A 110 -25.75 -1.96 -23.43
N LYS A 111 -24.47 -1.60 -23.59
CA LYS A 111 -23.36 -2.57 -23.52
C LYS A 111 -23.24 -3.25 -22.16
N ILE A 112 -23.41 -2.50 -21.07
CA ILE A 112 -23.41 -3.04 -19.70
C ILE A 112 -24.54 -4.04 -19.55
N LEU A 113 -25.75 -3.70 -20.03
CA LEU A 113 -26.92 -4.55 -19.96
C LEU A 113 -26.72 -5.88 -20.71
N ILE A 114 -26.24 -5.81 -21.94
CA ILE A 114 -25.93 -7.00 -22.75
C ILE A 114 -24.87 -7.86 -22.04
N SER A 115 -23.82 -7.24 -21.50
CA SER A 115 -22.74 -7.95 -20.82
C SER A 115 -23.21 -8.64 -19.53
N TYR A 116 -24.11 -8.01 -18.77
CA TYR A 116 -24.73 -8.61 -17.59
C TYR A 116 -25.43 -9.93 -17.96
N PHE A 117 -26.29 -9.90 -18.98
CA PHE A 117 -27.00 -11.10 -19.43
C PHE A 117 -26.07 -12.18 -19.98
N GLN A 118 -24.93 -11.79 -20.56
CA GLN A 118 -23.99 -12.74 -21.12
C GLN A 118 -23.12 -13.42 -20.04
N TYR A 119 -22.74 -12.69 -18.98
CA TYR A 119 -21.67 -13.14 -18.06
C TYR A 119 -22.09 -13.39 -16.62
N GLU A 120 -23.10 -12.70 -16.11
CA GLU A 120 -23.47 -12.75 -14.68
C GLU A 120 -24.90 -13.24 -14.45
N PHE A 121 -25.81 -13.05 -15.42
CA PHE A 121 -27.17 -13.55 -15.31
C PHE A 121 -27.23 -15.07 -15.15
N VAL A 122 -27.93 -15.52 -14.11
CA VAL A 122 -28.16 -16.94 -13.83
C VAL A 122 -29.61 -17.27 -14.16
N GLY A 123 -29.84 -17.81 -15.34
CA GLY A 123 -31.17 -18.23 -15.80
C GLY A 123 -31.13 -18.79 -17.21
N THR A 124 -32.27 -19.30 -17.67
CA THR A 124 -32.44 -19.75 -19.06
C THR A 124 -32.64 -18.56 -20.00
N ALA A 125 -32.52 -18.80 -21.31
CA ALA A 125 -32.80 -17.78 -22.30
C ALA A 125 -34.28 -17.30 -22.25
N ASP A 126 -35.19 -18.20 -21.90
CA ASP A 126 -36.61 -17.88 -21.76
C ASP A 126 -36.86 -16.98 -20.54
N ASP A 127 -36.18 -17.25 -19.41
CA ASP A 127 -36.23 -16.39 -18.22
C ASP A 127 -35.72 -14.97 -18.53
N ALA A 128 -34.65 -14.86 -19.31
CA ALA A 128 -34.10 -13.57 -19.74
C ALA A 128 -35.11 -12.80 -20.61
N ILE A 129 -35.80 -13.48 -21.52
CA ILE A 129 -36.82 -12.85 -22.39
C ILE A 129 -38.01 -12.35 -21.56
N GLU A 130 -38.45 -13.10 -20.54
CA GLU A 130 -39.52 -12.71 -19.63
C GLU A 130 -39.11 -11.51 -18.76
N LEU A 131 -37.89 -11.52 -18.23
CA LEU A 131 -37.32 -10.42 -17.46
C LEU A 131 -37.19 -9.13 -18.28
N ILE A 132 -36.73 -9.21 -19.53
CA ILE A 132 -36.65 -8.07 -20.44
C ILE A 132 -38.04 -7.47 -20.69
N SER A 133 -39.07 -8.31 -20.76
CA SER A 133 -40.47 -7.93 -21.01
C SER A 133 -41.18 -7.28 -19.80
N SER A 134 -40.49 -7.14 -18.66
CA SER A 134 -40.98 -6.46 -17.45
C SER A 134 -39.90 -5.59 -16.79
N MET A 135 -38.77 -5.39 -17.50
CA MET A 135 -37.53 -4.84 -16.96
C MET A 135 -37.71 -3.43 -16.37
N SER A 136 -38.52 -2.60 -17.02
CA SER A 136 -38.74 -1.22 -16.57
C SER A 136 -39.38 -1.11 -15.18
N GLN A 137 -40.00 -2.18 -14.68
CA GLN A 137 -40.65 -2.26 -13.37
C GLN A 137 -39.85 -3.11 -12.37
N ASN A 138 -38.85 -3.87 -12.82
CA ASN A 138 -38.06 -4.77 -11.99
C ASN A 138 -36.86 -4.05 -11.35
N GLN A 139 -37.05 -3.60 -10.11
CA GLN A 139 -36.00 -2.92 -9.33
C GLN A 139 -34.85 -3.85 -8.91
N GLU A 140 -35.10 -5.15 -8.75
CA GLU A 140 -34.07 -6.12 -8.38
C GLU A 140 -33.09 -6.32 -9.54
N LEU A 141 -33.62 -6.54 -10.76
CA LEU A 141 -32.80 -6.64 -11.97
C LEU A 141 -31.98 -5.37 -12.20
N LEU A 142 -32.58 -4.19 -12.01
CA LEU A 142 -31.86 -2.92 -12.11
C LEU A 142 -30.70 -2.83 -11.09
N SER A 143 -30.95 -3.31 -9.87
CA SER A 143 -29.94 -3.37 -8.81
C SER A 143 -28.79 -4.32 -9.16
N ASP A 144 -29.09 -5.50 -9.72
CA ASP A 144 -28.09 -6.48 -10.15
C ASP A 144 -27.22 -5.92 -11.28
N ILE A 145 -27.81 -5.22 -12.25
CA ILE A 145 -27.07 -4.57 -13.35
C ILE A 145 -26.15 -3.47 -12.80
N ILE A 146 -26.62 -2.67 -11.84
CA ILE A 146 -25.81 -1.64 -11.19
C ILE A 146 -24.64 -2.29 -10.44
N LEU A 147 -24.87 -3.35 -9.67
CA LEU A 147 -23.83 -4.08 -8.96
C LEU A 147 -22.81 -4.71 -9.91
N TYR A 148 -23.26 -5.28 -11.03
CA TYR A 148 -22.41 -5.79 -12.10
C TYR A 148 -21.49 -4.68 -12.64
N TYR A 149 -22.05 -3.51 -12.98
CA TYR A 149 -21.26 -2.36 -13.42
C TYR A 149 -20.20 -1.93 -12.40
N ILE A 150 -20.58 -1.82 -11.12
CA ILE A 150 -19.68 -1.44 -10.03
C ILE A 150 -18.51 -2.44 -9.92
N HIS A 151 -18.81 -3.74 -10.01
CA HIS A 151 -17.79 -4.78 -9.99
C HIS A 151 -16.86 -4.69 -11.19
N GLU A 152 -17.40 -4.57 -12.40
CA GLU A 152 -16.60 -4.50 -13.63
C GLU A 152 -15.65 -3.28 -13.61
N LYS A 153 -16.11 -2.13 -13.13
CA LYS A 153 -15.27 -0.95 -12.92
C LYS A 153 -14.12 -1.23 -11.95
N SER A 154 -14.39 -1.89 -10.82
CA SER A 154 -13.34 -2.24 -9.85
C SER A 154 -12.36 -3.28 -10.40
N PHE A 155 -12.85 -4.31 -11.10
CA PHE A 155 -11.99 -5.36 -11.66
C PHE A 155 -11.04 -4.85 -12.73
N LEU A 156 -11.38 -3.77 -13.44
CA LEU A 156 -10.45 -3.11 -14.36
C LEU A 156 -9.17 -2.65 -13.64
N MET A 157 -9.29 -2.00 -12.47
CA MET A 157 -8.11 -1.59 -11.68
C MET A 157 -7.39 -2.80 -11.08
N LYS A 158 -8.12 -3.84 -10.67
CA LYS A 158 -7.50 -5.11 -10.22
C LYS A 158 -6.70 -5.78 -11.32
N CYS A 159 -7.15 -5.71 -12.57
CA CYS A 159 -6.39 -6.20 -13.72
C CYS A 159 -5.06 -5.47 -13.86
N TRP A 160 -5.05 -4.14 -13.71
CA TRP A 160 -3.81 -3.37 -13.70
C TRP A 160 -2.89 -3.73 -12.54
N LYS A 161 -3.44 -3.84 -11.33
CA LYS A 161 -2.67 -4.24 -10.15
C LYS A 161 -2.02 -5.60 -10.35
N ILE A 162 -2.76 -6.62 -10.79
CA ILE A 162 -2.17 -7.94 -11.04
C ILE A 162 -1.14 -7.88 -12.17
N ILE A 163 -1.37 -7.12 -13.25
CA ILE A 163 -0.38 -6.95 -14.33
C ILE A 163 0.93 -6.40 -13.75
N LEU A 164 0.88 -5.37 -12.91
CA LEU A 164 2.06 -4.79 -12.27
C LEU A 164 2.68 -5.75 -11.25
N THR A 165 1.90 -6.43 -10.41
CA THR A 165 2.40 -7.47 -9.50
C THR A 165 3.16 -8.56 -10.27
N CYS A 166 2.65 -9.02 -11.42
CA CYS A 166 3.36 -9.98 -12.29
C CYS A 166 4.72 -9.49 -12.77
N VAL A 167 4.92 -8.17 -12.94
CA VAL A 167 6.22 -7.61 -13.35
C VAL A 167 7.25 -7.78 -12.24
N PHE A 168 6.84 -7.69 -10.98
CA PHE A 168 7.74 -7.82 -9.83
C PHE A 168 7.88 -9.25 -9.30
N ASP A 169 6.92 -10.12 -9.59
CA ASP A 169 6.98 -11.55 -9.29
C ASP A 169 7.65 -12.33 -10.44
N LYS A 170 8.95 -12.61 -10.29
CA LYS A 170 9.75 -13.35 -11.28
C LYS A 170 9.33 -14.81 -11.43
N GLU A 171 8.64 -15.37 -10.44
CA GLU A 171 8.15 -16.75 -10.50
C GLU A 171 6.75 -16.83 -11.14
N HIS A 172 6.13 -15.68 -11.39
CA HIS A 172 4.81 -15.62 -11.99
C HIS A 172 4.82 -16.17 -13.41
N LEU A 173 3.85 -17.05 -13.71
CA LEU A 173 3.74 -17.72 -15.01
C LEU A 173 3.76 -16.75 -16.21
N TYR A 174 3.12 -15.59 -16.04
CA TYR A 174 2.96 -14.58 -17.08
C TYR A 174 3.93 -13.40 -16.98
N HIS A 175 5.00 -13.51 -16.16
CA HIS A 175 5.99 -12.46 -15.94
C HIS A 175 6.46 -11.80 -17.25
N ASP A 176 7.01 -12.57 -18.19
CA ASP A 176 7.54 -12.06 -19.47
C ASP A 176 6.51 -11.28 -20.29
N ILE A 177 5.23 -11.71 -20.26
CA ILE A 177 4.15 -11.08 -21.04
C ILE A 177 3.75 -9.75 -20.39
N CYS A 178 3.58 -9.74 -19.08
CA CYS A 178 3.22 -8.54 -18.32
C CYS A 178 4.36 -7.51 -18.37
N GLU A 179 5.61 -7.95 -18.19
CA GLU A 179 6.79 -7.09 -18.28
C GLU A 179 6.86 -6.40 -19.64
N LYS A 180 6.78 -7.18 -20.74
CA LYS A 180 6.77 -6.64 -22.11
C LYS A 180 5.61 -5.66 -22.32
N PHE A 181 4.40 -6.01 -21.89
CA PHE A 181 3.22 -5.15 -22.04
C PHE A 181 3.40 -3.79 -21.33
N VAL A 182 3.95 -3.80 -20.11
CA VAL A 182 4.21 -2.59 -19.31
C VAL A 182 5.37 -1.79 -19.88
N GLN A 183 6.47 -2.42 -20.29
CA GLN A 183 7.62 -1.73 -20.92
C GLN A 183 7.26 -1.08 -22.27
N ASP A 184 6.33 -1.70 -23.02
CA ASP A 184 5.75 -1.10 -24.23
C ASP A 184 4.92 0.16 -23.93
N GLN A 185 4.62 0.44 -22.66
CA GLN A 185 4.00 1.68 -22.21
C GLN A 185 5.07 2.53 -21.54
N ASN A 186 5.14 3.82 -21.88
CA ASN A 186 6.06 4.73 -21.18
C ASN A 186 5.65 4.81 -19.68
N PRO A 187 6.52 4.44 -18.71
CA PRO A 187 6.17 4.43 -17.29
C PRO A 187 5.71 5.80 -16.75
N ASN A 188 6.25 6.90 -17.28
CA ASN A 188 5.81 8.25 -16.93
C ASN A 188 4.37 8.53 -17.37
N ALA A 189 4.00 8.03 -18.56
CA ALA A 189 2.64 8.16 -19.08
C ALA A 189 1.67 7.29 -18.28
N LEU A 190 2.08 6.08 -17.88
CA LEU A 190 1.29 5.22 -16.99
C LEU A 190 1.07 5.87 -15.63
N TYR A 191 2.12 6.43 -15.00
CA TYR A 191 1.99 7.13 -13.72
C TYR A 191 0.98 8.29 -13.82
N SER A 192 1.10 9.12 -14.86
CA SER A 192 0.16 10.22 -15.13
C SER A 192 -1.27 9.72 -15.36
N PHE A 193 -1.41 8.58 -16.04
CA PHE A 193 -2.69 7.91 -16.25
C PHE A 193 -3.34 7.50 -14.93
N PHE A 194 -2.62 6.84 -14.03
CA PHE A 194 -3.17 6.42 -12.73
C PHE A 194 -3.45 7.61 -11.80
N MET A 195 -2.66 8.67 -11.86
CA MET A 195 -2.99 9.93 -11.17
C MET A 195 -4.33 10.50 -11.65
N LYS A 196 -4.60 10.48 -12.96
CA LYS A 196 -5.92 10.85 -13.50
C LYS A 196 -7.03 9.89 -13.02
N GLN A 197 -6.74 8.59 -12.91
CA GLN A 197 -7.73 7.64 -12.38
C GLN A 197 -8.09 7.92 -10.91
N LEU A 198 -7.15 8.42 -10.09
CA LEU A 198 -7.46 8.88 -8.72
C LEU A 198 -8.45 10.05 -8.73
N GLU A 199 -8.36 10.98 -9.68
CA GLU A 199 -9.33 12.08 -9.80
C GLU A 199 -10.70 11.55 -10.25
N ASN A 200 -10.72 10.70 -11.28
CA ASN A 200 -11.96 10.13 -11.84
C ASN A 200 -12.72 9.21 -10.88
N ILE A 201 -12.04 8.59 -9.91
CA ILE A 201 -12.71 7.72 -8.93
C ILE A 201 -13.70 8.50 -8.05
N GLN A 202 -13.61 9.82 -8.05
CA GLN A 202 -14.40 10.66 -7.15
C GLN A 202 -15.84 10.87 -7.59
N GLU A 203 -16.11 10.66 -8.87
CA GLU A 203 -17.39 10.94 -9.50
C GLU A 203 -18.37 9.76 -9.28
N ASN A 204 -19.51 10.07 -8.64
CA ASN A 204 -20.85 9.50 -8.82
C ASN A 204 -21.74 9.81 -7.61
N VAL A 205 -22.11 11.09 -7.48
CA VAL A 205 -22.98 11.60 -6.39
C VAL A 205 -24.41 11.04 -6.49
N LEU A 206 -24.88 10.71 -7.69
CA LEU A 206 -26.28 10.36 -7.99
C LEU A 206 -26.76 9.02 -7.42
N LEU A 207 -25.86 8.04 -7.25
CA LEU A 207 -26.19 6.76 -6.60
C LEU A 207 -26.58 6.95 -5.12
N SER A 208 -25.94 7.90 -4.44
CA SER A 208 -26.22 8.23 -3.03
C SER A 208 -27.58 8.90 -2.85
N GLU A 209 -28.04 9.65 -3.85
CA GLU A 209 -29.35 10.30 -3.87
C GLU A 209 -30.47 9.31 -4.24
N THR A 210 -30.21 8.38 -5.17
CA THR A 210 -31.22 7.46 -5.70
C THR A 210 -31.49 6.27 -4.78
N TYR A 211 -30.45 5.72 -4.15
CA TYR A 211 -30.56 4.56 -3.27
C TYR A 211 -30.01 4.83 -1.86
N PRO A 212 -30.58 5.81 -1.14
CA PRO A 212 -30.10 6.15 0.19
C PRO A 212 -30.36 4.95 1.12
N HIS A 213 -29.40 4.61 1.98
CA HIS A 213 -29.46 3.49 2.93
C HIS A 213 -29.46 2.05 2.33
N SER A 214 -29.11 1.87 1.05
CA SER A 214 -29.11 0.53 0.38
C SER A 214 -27.82 -0.28 0.52
N GLU A 215 -27.90 -1.61 0.34
CA GLU A 215 -26.72 -2.48 0.18
C GLU A 215 -25.90 -2.15 -1.09
N ILE A 216 -26.55 -1.61 -2.12
CA ILE A 216 -25.89 -1.14 -3.35
C ILE A 216 -24.95 0.02 -3.02
N LEU A 217 -25.41 0.98 -2.23
CA LEU A 217 -24.60 2.11 -1.81
C LEU A 217 -23.40 1.65 -0.97
N LYS A 218 -23.61 0.71 -0.03
CA LYS A 218 -22.51 0.12 0.75
C LYS A 218 -21.48 -0.57 -0.15
N THR A 219 -21.95 -1.37 -1.10
CA THR A 219 -21.09 -2.08 -2.05
C THR A 219 -20.33 -1.10 -2.94
N TRP A 220 -20.99 -0.07 -3.45
CA TRP A 220 -20.37 0.99 -4.23
C TRP A 220 -19.24 1.70 -3.46
N VAL A 221 -19.50 2.12 -2.22
CA VAL A 221 -18.48 2.78 -1.38
C VAL A 221 -17.30 1.84 -1.13
N ASN A 222 -17.55 0.58 -0.75
CA ASN A 222 -16.49 -0.40 -0.51
C ASN A 222 -15.66 -0.64 -1.77
N GLN A 223 -16.29 -0.81 -2.93
CA GLN A 223 -15.58 -1.02 -4.20
C GLN A 223 -14.81 0.23 -4.65
N ARG A 224 -15.30 1.43 -4.34
CA ARG A 224 -14.59 2.68 -4.55
C ARG A 224 -13.34 2.76 -3.68
N LEU A 225 -13.43 2.42 -2.40
CA LEU A 225 -12.28 2.42 -1.48
C LEU A 225 -11.26 1.34 -1.88
N ASN A 226 -11.71 0.15 -2.25
CA ASN A 226 -10.84 -0.90 -2.80
C ASN A 226 -10.11 -0.43 -4.05
N SER A 227 -10.83 0.17 -5.00
CA SER A 227 -10.24 0.64 -6.26
C SER A 227 -9.26 1.80 -6.01
N LEU A 228 -9.49 2.63 -4.99
CA LEU A 228 -8.54 3.66 -4.56
C LEU A 228 -7.22 3.03 -4.08
N VAL A 229 -7.31 2.01 -3.21
CA VAL A 229 -6.14 1.24 -2.75
C VAL A 229 -5.42 0.58 -3.93
N ASP A 230 -6.15 -0.01 -4.86
CA ASP A 230 -5.56 -0.67 -6.03
C ASP A 230 -4.84 0.34 -6.94
N ILE A 231 -5.41 1.53 -7.17
CA ILE A 231 -4.74 2.59 -7.94
C ILE A 231 -3.47 3.08 -7.24
N ILE A 232 -3.51 3.32 -5.92
CA ILE A 232 -2.32 3.75 -5.17
C ILE A 232 -1.25 2.64 -5.18
N SER A 233 -1.66 1.37 -5.09
CA SER A 233 -0.74 0.23 -5.24
C SER A 233 -0.07 0.23 -6.62
N CYS A 234 -0.82 0.52 -7.69
CA CYS A 234 -0.26 0.64 -9.03
C CYS A 234 0.75 1.79 -9.13
N LEU A 235 0.45 2.94 -8.52
CA LEU A 235 1.37 4.09 -8.48
C LEU A 235 2.68 3.74 -7.76
N ILE A 236 2.59 3.08 -6.60
CA ILE A 236 3.74 2.57 -5.82
C ILE A 236 4.63 1.64 -6.66
N TYR A 237 4.04 0.69 -7.38
CA TYR A 237 4.79 -0.18 -8.29
C TYR A 237 5.45 0.58 -9.44
N LEU A 238 4.74 1.55 -10.03
CA LEU A 238 5.24 2.31 -11.18
C LEU A 238 6.43 3.20 -10.84
N LEU A 239 6.59 3.63 -9.59
CA LEU A 239 7.75 4.41 -9.18
C LEU A 239 9.08 3.65 -9.38
N ASP A 240 9.09 2.32 -9.21
CA ASP A 240 10.30 1.51 -9.46
C ASP A 240 10.60 1.30 -10.94
N LEU A 241 9.58 1.41 -11.79
CA LEU A 241 9.73 1.34 -13.24
C LEU A 241 10.05 2.70 -13.85
N LYS A 242 9.83 3.78 -13.10
CA LYS A 242 10.05 5.15 -13.54
C LYS A 242 11.54 5.49 -13.42
N PRO A 243 12.16 6.09 -14.46
CA PRO A 243 13.59 6.40 -14.41
C PRO A 243 13.93 7.50 -13.40
N THR A 244 13.03 8.46 -13.19
CA THR A 244 13.23 9.61 -12.29
C THR A 244 11.91 10.11 -11.75
N VAL A 245 11.82 10.33 -10.44
CA VAL A 245 10.68 11.03 -9.82
C VAL A 245 10.86 12.54 -9.96
N GLU A 246 9.83 13.22 -10.49
CA GLU A 246 9.82 14.66 -10.68
C GLU A 246 9.09 15.35 -9.52
N PHE A 247 9.45 16.61 -9.23
CA PHE A 247 8.78 17.40 -8.20
C PHE A 247 7.27 17.51 -8.44
N LYS A 248 6.85 17.61 -9.71
CA LYS A 248 5.44 17.67 -10.10
C LYS A 248 4.65 16.43 -9.66
N ASP A 249 5.27 15.25 -9.66
CA ASP A 249 4.60 14.00 -9.22
C ASP A 249 4.19 14.10 -7.75
N ILE A 250 5.04 14.75 -6.93
CA ILE A 250 4.86 14.94 -5.50
C ILE A 250 3.85 16.05 -5.23
N GLN A 251 3.95 17.17 -5.95
CA GLN A 251 2.95 18.23 -5.87
C GLN A 251 1.56 17.70 -6.20
N CYS A 252 1.42 16.93 -7.28
CA CYS A 252 0.13 16.36 -7.68
C CYS A 252 -0.48 15.50 -6.57
N ILE A 253 0.30 14.60 -5.95
CA ILE A 253 -0.24 13.76 -4.88
C ILE A 253 -0.52 14.55 -3.59
N VAL A 254 0.32 15.52 -3.22
CA VAL A 254 0.10 16.36 -2.03
C VAL A 254 -1.14 17.25 -2.21
N SER A 255 -1.30 17.87 -3.38
CA SER A 255 -2.52 18.61 -3.74
C SER A 255 -3.75 17.70 -3.69
N TYR A 256 -3.65 16.50 -4.27
CA TYR A 256 -4.75 15.53 -4.20
C TYR A 256 -5.07 15.12 -2.75
N CYS A 257 -4.08 14.83 -1.91
CA CYS A 257 -4.30 14.51 -0.49
C CYS A 257 -4.96 15.67 0.26
N LYS A 258 -4.63 16.92 -0.10
CA LYS A 258 -5.23 18.13 0.49
C LYS A 258 -6.70 18.28 0.09
N ASP A 259 -6.99 18.20 -1.21
CA ASP A 259 -8.34 18.36 -1.76
C ASP A 259 -9.30 17.28 -1.26
N THR A 260 -8.75 16.10 -0.97
CA THR A 260 -9.52 14.92 -0.57
C THR A 260 -9.47 14.63 0.92
N SER A 261 -8.65 15.40 1.65
CA SER A 261 -8.34 15.19 3.07
C SER A 261 -7.92 13.74 3.34
N PHE A 262 -6.94 13.24 2.57
CA PHE A 262 -6.48 11.83 2.57
C PHE A 262 -7.61 10.81 2.35
N GLY A 263 -8.57 11.18 1.50
CA GLY A 263 -9.77 10.37 1.26
C GLY A 263 -10.86 10.51 2.33
N SER A 264 -10.64 11.27 3.42
CA SER A 264 -11.68 11.55 4.43
C SER A 264 -12.97 12.12 3.83
N ASN A 265 -12.86 12.91 2.76
CA ASN A 265 -14.03 13.45 2.06
C ASN A 265 -14.90 12.36 1.40
N ILE A 266 -14.34 11.20 1.06
CA ILE A 266 -15.10 10.04 0.56
C ILE A 266 -16.00 9.47 1.67
N PHE A 267 -15.55 9.56 2.92
CA PHE A 267 -16.30 9.11 4.10
C PHE A 267 -17.31 10.13 4.63
N SER A 268 -17.40 11.32 4.03
CA SER A 268 -18.33 12.38 4.43
C SER A 268 -19.80 12.06 4.15
N ILE A 269 -20.08 11.02 3.34
CA ILE A 269 -21.43 10.49 3.17
C ILE A 269 -21.92 10.05 4.56
N GLN A 270 -22.94 10.72 5.09
CA GLN A 270 -23.47 10.62 6.47
C GLN A 270 -23.66 9.18 7.00
N PHE A 271 -23.73 8.20 6.10
CA PHE A 271 -23.82 6.76 6.37
C PHE A 271 -22.59 6.11 6.99
N MET A 272 -21.39 6.60 6.66
CA MET A 272 -20.15 5.88 6.93
C MET A 272 -19.73 5.95 8.40
N LYS A 273 -20.19 6.96 9.16
CA LYS A 273 -19.73 7.20 10.54
C LYS A 273 -20.03 6.08 11.55
N SER A 274 -20.93 5.14 11.28
CA SER A 274 -21.46 4.24 12.32
C SER A 274 -21.07 2.75 12.22
N THR A 275 -20.41 2.24 11.16
CA THR A 275 -20.19 0.77 11.09
C THR A 275 -18.92 0.28 10.38
N TYR A 276 -18.36 0.99 9.39
CA TYR A 276 -17.22 0.47 8.57
C TYR A 276 -16.16 1.50 8.16
N SER A 277 -16.29 2.77 8.57
CA SER A 277 -15.47 3.87 8.01
C SER A 277 -14.09 4.04 8.60
N ASN A 278 -13.88 3.68 9.86
CA ASN A 278 -12.62 3.97 10.52
C ASN A 278 -11.46 3.16 9.92
N ASP A 279 -11.65 1.86 9.70
CA ASP A 279 -10.58 0.99 9.21
C ASP A 279 -10.17 1.33 7.78
N TRP A 280 -11.14 1.52 6.89
CA TRP A 280 -10.86 1.92 5.50
C TRP A 280 -10.19 3.29 5.41
N ARG A 281 -10.60 4.26 6.23
CA ARG A 281 -9.95 5.57 6.27
C ARG A 281 -8.49 5.44 6.69
N ILE A 282 -8.21 4.59 7.67
CA ILE A 282 -6.84 4.31 8.12
C ILE A 282 -6.05 3.62 7.00
N TYR A 283 -6.60 2.59 6.35
CA TYR A 283 -5.94 1.87 5.25
C TYR A 283 -5.61 2.75 4.05
N VAL A 284 -6.55 3.58 3.63
CA VAL A 284 -6.30 4.56 2.56
C VAL A 284 -5.20 5.54 2.97
N GLY A 285 -5.22 5.98 4.23
CA GLY A 285 -4.14 6.80 4.79
C GLY A 285 -2.77 6.10 4.70
N TYR A 286 -2.69 4.81 5.06
CA TYR A 286 -1.46 4.03 4.96
C TYR A 286 -0.93 3.98 3.52
N MET A 287 -1.81 3.75 2.54
CA MET A 287 -1.41 3.69 1.14
C MET A 287 -0.88 5.04 0.64
N TYR A 288 -1.52 6.16 0.99
CA TYR A 288 -0.99 7.49 0.66
C TYR A 288 0.34 7.78 1.34
N CYS A 289 0.47 7.39 2.61
CA CYS A 289 1.71 7.54 3.35
C CYS A 289 2.86 6.80 2.65
N LEU A 290 2.66 5.52 2.31
CA LEU A 290 3.66 4.71 1.62
C LEU A 290 4.04 5.29 0.25
N HIS A 291 3.06 5.76 -0.52
CA HIS A 291 3.31 6.38 -1.81
C HIS A 291 4.13 7.68 -1.68
N LEU A 292 3.77 8.56 -0.74
CA LEU A 292 4.51 9.78 -0.44
C LEU A 292 5.93 9.48 0.03
N VAL A 293 6.08 8.49 0.91
CA VAL A 293 7.39 8.05 1.43
C VAL A 293 8.28 7.63 0.27
N GLN A 294 7.78 6.77 -0.61
CA GLN A 294 8.54 6.28 -1.76
C GLN A 294 8.91 7.41 -2.72
N LEU A 295 7.98 8.30 -3.03
CA LEU A 295 8.24 9.46 -3.88
C LEU A 295 9.39 10.33 -3.35
N ILE A 296 9.43 10.58 -2.04
CA ILE A 296 10.48 11.40 -1.42
C ILE A 296 11.82 10.64 -1.44
N ILE A 297 11.82 9.34 -1.12
CA ILE A 297 13.03 8.49 -1.13
C ILE A 297 13.62 8.39 -2.55
N ASP A 298 12.79 8.23 -3.58
CA ASP A 298 13.20 8.02 -4.97
C ASP A 298 13.39 9.35 -5.75
N SER A 299 13.20 10.50 -5.09
CA SER A 299 13.34 11.81 -5.71
C SER A 299 14.79 12.22 -6.02
N ASN A 300 14.97 12.86 -7.18
CA ASN A 300 16.21 13.54 -7.52
C ASN A 300 16.25 14.94 -6.92
N LEU A 301 17.33 15.26 -6.21
CA LEU A 301 17.50 16.41 -5.30
C LEU A 301 17.71 17.78 -5.98
N ASN A 302 17.15 18.00 -7.18
CA ASN A 302 17.35 19.26 -7.92
C ASN A 302 16.31 20.35 -7.58
N TRP A 303 15.62 20.26 -6.45
CA TRP A 303 14.53 21.17 -6.11
C TRP A 303 15.02 22.45 -5.46
N THR A 304 14.28 23.53 -5.67
CA THR A 304 14.55 24.79 -4.96
C THR A 304 13.99 24.75 -3.54
N PHE A 305 14.60 25.52 -2.63
CA PHE A 305 14.10 25.67 -1.27
C PHE A 305 12.66 26.23 -1.19
N ALA A 306 12.25 27.03 -2.17
CA ALA A 306 10.91 27.62 -2.22
C ALA A 306 9.83 26.57 -2.55
N GLU A 307 10.06 25.79 -3.61
CA GLU A 307 9.24 24.63 -3.98
C GLU A 307 9.08 23.66 -2.80
N PHE A 308 10.19 23.45 -2.09
CA PHE A 308 10.25 22.62 -0.91
C PHE A 308 9.42 23.14 0.27
N ASN A 309 9.57 24.41 0.66
CA ASN A 309 8.79 24.98 1.77
C ASN A 309 7.30 25.00 1.48
N GLU A 310 6.90 25.27 0.24
CA GLU A 310 5.50 25.22 -0.18
C GLU A 310 4.95 23.81 0.04
N LEU A 311 5.69 22.77 -0.37
CA LEU A 311 5.28 21.40 -0.15
C LEU A 311 5.20 21.07 1.36
N PHE A 312 6.13 21.57 2.17
CA PHE A 312 6.11 21.35 3.62
C PHE A 312 4.88 21.93 4.29
N GLU A 313 4.60 23.21 4.01
CA GLU A 313 3.46 23.89 4.62
C GLU A 313 2.16 23.24 4.14
N ASN A 314 2.11 22.76 2.90
CA ASN A 314 1.01 21.94 2.43
C ASN A 314 0.88 20.64 3.24
N ILE A 315 1.96 19.86 3.44
CA ILE A 315 1.95 18.62 4.22
C ILE A 315 1.61 18.85 5.70
N LYS A 316 2.16 19.90 6.30
CA LYS A 316 1.91 20.31 7.68
C LYS A 316 0.48 20.79 7.88
N SER A 317 -0.10 21.42 6.86
CA SER A 317 -1.52 21.79 6.84
C SER A 317 -2.45 20.59 6.66
N LEU A 318 -1.93 19.42 6.27
CA LEU A 318 -2.70 18.19 6.30
C LEU A 318 -2.92 17.82 7.78
N ASP A 319 -4.09 18.22 8.25
CA ASP A 319 -4.54 18.22 9.63
C ASP A 319 -4.15 16.94 10.42
N SER A 320 -3.31 17.11 11.44
CA SER A 320 -2.89 16.02 12.34
C SER A 320 -4.07 15.34 13.05
N GLU A 321 -5.23 15.99 13.10
CA GLU A 321 -6.44 15.45 13.73
C GLU A 321 -7.13 14.38 12.87
N GLN A 322 -6.97 14.40 11.54
CA GLN A 322 -7.74 13.51 10.65
C GLN A 322 -7.06 12.16 10.42
N HIS A 323 -5.72 12.13 10.38
CA HIS A 323 -4.93 10.90 10.21
C HIS A 323 -3.67 10.92 11.10
N PRO A 324 -3.81 10.88 12.43
CA PRO A 324 -2.67 10.93 13.37
C PRO A 324 -1.67 9.78 13.17
N VAL A 325 -2.11 8.71 12.51
CA VAL A 325 -1.38 7.45 12.33
C VAL A 325 -0.30 7.55 11.24
N VAL A 326 -0.43 8.46 10.27
CA VAL A 326 0.52 8.56 9.12
C VAL A 326 1.54 9.69 9.27
N VAL A 327 1.20 10.71 10.05
CA VAL A 327 2.00 11.92 10.25
C VAL A 327 3.44 11.61 10.69
N PRO A 328 3.70 10.72 11.68
CA PRO A 328 5.06 10.50 12.17
C PRO A 328 6.02 9.99 11.08
N VAL A 329 5.52 9.11 10.20
CA VAL A 329 6.31 8.51 9.12
C VAL A 329 6.62 9.54 8.02
N ILE A 330 5.64 10.40 7.69
CA ILE A 330 5.83 11.48 6.74
C ILE A 330 6.87 12.48 7.27
N TYR A 331 6.80 12.85 8.56
CA TYR A 331 7.77 13.75 9.17
C TYR A 331 9.19 13.16 9.24
N LEU A 332 9.32 11.86 9.52
CA LEU A 332 10.60 11.16 9.43
C LEU A 332 11.18 11.25 8.02
N THR A 333 10.38 10.91 7.02
CA THR A 333 10.82 10.93 5.61
C THR A 333 11.16 12.35 5.14
N TRP A 334 10.38 13.33 5.61
CA TRP A 334 10.63 14.74 5.39
C TRP A 334 11.97 15.20 5.95
N MET A 335 12.30 14.78 7.17
CA MET A 335 13.58 15.09 7.79
C MET A 335 14.74 14.49 7.00
N LEU A 336 14.62 13.27 6.49
CA LEU A 336 15.67 12.69 5.63
C LEU A 336 15.86 13.49 4.35
N PHE A 337 14.77 13.97 3.76
CA PHE A 337 14.85 14.85 2.61
C PHE A 337 15.62 16.14 2.93
N LEU A 338 15.35 16.78 4.08
CA LEU A 338 16.05 17.99 4.54
C LEU A 338 17.57 17.80 4.62
N ILE A 339 18.00 16.62 5.06
CA ILE A 339 19.41 16.24 5.12
C ILE A 339 19.98 16.11 3.71
N ARG A 340 19.27 15.39 2.83
CA ARG A 340 19.71 15.15 1.45
C ARG A 340 19.90 16.43 0.64
N ILE A 341 19.07 17.46 0.85
CA ILE A 341 19.25 18.78 0.20
C ILE A 341 20.24 19.71 0.93
N ASN A 342 20.93 19.23 1.97
CA ASN A 342 21.84 20.02 2.81
C ASN A 342 21.21 21.28 3.40
N TYR A 343 19.90 21.26 3.72
CA TYR A 343 19.24 22.43 4.30
C TYR A 343 19.61 22.61 5.77
N ILE A 344 19.61 21.51 6.53
CA ILE A 344 20.08 21.49 7.91
C ILE A 344 21.52 21.01 7.90
N THR A 345 22.46 21.95 8.02
CA THR A 345 23.90 21.65 8.13
C THR A 345 24.39 21.57 9.58
N ASP A 346 23.54 21.98 10.52
CA ASP A 346 23.83 22.02 11.95
C ASP A 346 23.36 20.71 12.61
N GLU A 347 24.31 19.89 13.05
CA GLU A 347 24.07 18.58 13.65
C GLU A 347 23.23 18.65 14.93
N GLU A 348 23.41 19.66 15.79
CA GLU A 348 22.62 19.82 17.01
C GLU A 348 21.16 20.12 16.68
N LYS A 349 20.94 21.00 15.69
CA LYS A 349 19.57 21.27 15.21
C LYS A 349 18.97 20.02 14.60
N LEU A 350 19.71 19.27 13.80
CA LEU A 350 19.22 18.07 13.16
C LEU A 350 18.82 17.01 14.20
N PHE A 351 19.67 16.79 15.20
CA PHE A 351 19.39 15.88 16.31
C PHE A 351 18.15 16.30 17.10
N LYS A 352 17.97 17.60 17.39
CA LYS A 352 16.76 18.11 18.05
C LYS A 352 15.49 17.85 17.22
N HIS A 353 15.56 17.95 15.89
CA HIS A 353 14.43 17.60 15.03
C HIS A 353 14.15 16.09 15.04
N LEU A 354 15.20 15.25 14.99
CA LEU A 354 15.04 13.80 15.14
C LEU A 354 14.32 13.48 16.45
N GLN A 355 14.73 14.05 17.58
CA GLN A 355 14.09 13.81 18.88
C GLN A 355 12.59 14.17 18.86
N GLN A 356 12.23 15.28 18.21
CA GLN A 356 10.82 15.67 18.06
C GLN A 356 10.04 14.68 17.20
N VAL A 357 10.62 14.19 16.11
CA VAL A 357 9.99 13.19 15.24
C VAL A 357 9.86 11.86 15.96
N LEU A 358 10.91 11.40 16.65
CA LEU A 358 10.89 10.17 17.44
C LEU A 358 9.82 10.24 18.52
N GLN A 359 9.59 11.37 19.20
CA GLN A 359 8.47 11.52 20.15
C GLN A 359 7.09 11.19 19.56
N MET A 360 6.92 11.30 18.23
CA MET A 360 5.69 10.95 17.52
C MET A 360 5.56 9.44 17.21
N LYS A 361 6.56 8.64 17.56
CA LYS A 361 6.59 7.17 17.42
C LYS A 361 6.49 6.63 15.99
N PRO A 362 7.36 7.07 15.06
CA PRO A 362 7.33 6.61 13.67
C PRO A 362 7.53 5.10 13.52
N TRP A 363 8.36 4.47 14.37
CA TRP A 363 8.61 3.02 14.33
C TRP A 363 7.38 2.21 14.70
N GLN A 364 6.64 2.64 15.72
CA GLN A 364 5.37 2.03 16.10
C GLN A 364 4.34 2.13 14.97
N GLN A 365 4.32 3.25 14.25
CA GLN A 365 3.40 3.43 13.12
C GLN A 365 3.76 2.56 11.92
N LEU A 366 5.04 2.49 11.56
CA LEU A 366 5.51 1.58 10.52
C LEU A 366 5.19 0.11 10.86
N ASN A 367 5.33 -0.29 12.12
CA ASN A 367 4.89 -1.60 12.59
C ASN A 367 3.39 -1.81 12.33
N THR A 368 2.56 -0.84 12.67
CA THR A 368 1.09 -0.92 12.50
C THR A 368 0.71 -0.97 11.02
N ILE A 369 1.38 -0.17 10.18
CA ILE A 369 1.20 -0.19 8.72
C ILE A 369 1.49 -1.58 8.18
N LEU A 370 2.65 -2.16 8.51
CA LEU A 370 3.05 -3.50 8.03
C LEU A 370 2.17 -4.64 8.58
N GLU A 371 1.56 -4.48 9.75
CA GLU A 371 0.60 -5.45 10.31
C GLU A 371 -0.81 -5.34 9.68
N SER A 372 -1.06 -4.31 8.87
CA SER A 372 -2.40 -4.06 8.34
C SER A 372 -2.79 -5.07 7.27
N GLN A 373 -4.09 -5.39 7.23
CA GLN A 373 -4.64 -6.32 6.24
C GLN A 373 -4.49 -5.80 4.81
N VAL A 374 -4.52 -4.47 4.60
CA VAL A 374 -4.37 -3.89 3.26
C VAL A 374 -3.02 -4.20 2.62
N ILE A 375 -1.99 -4.48 3.43
CA ILE A 375 -0.65 -4.86 2.98
C ILE A 375 -0.50 -6.38 2.93
N THR A 376 -0.83 -7.06 4.04
CA THR A 376 -0.56 -8.50 4.23
C THR A 376 -1.42 -9.45 3.38
N ILE A 377 -2.47 -8.96 2.73
CA ILE A 377 -3.31 -9.78 1.83
C ILE A 377 -2.55 -10.22 0.57
N ASP A 378 -1.62 -9.41 0.07
CA ASP A 378 -0.84 -9.68 -1.14
C ASP A 378 0.64 -9.80 -0.76
N ASN A 379 1.15 -11.03 -0.70
CA ASN A 379 2.53 -11.32 -0.27
C ASN A 379 3.57 -10.60 -1.15
N ILE A 380 3.34 -10.46 -2.45
CA ILE A 380 4.28 -9.77 -3.34
C ILE A 380 4.29 -8.28 -3.04
N PHE A 381 3.09 -7.69 -2.86
CA PHE A 381 2.98 -6.29 -2.46
C PHE A 381 3.57 -6.05 -1.06
N GLU A 382 3.35 -6.94 -0.11
CA GLU A 382 3.93 -6.89 1.22
C GLU A 382 5.46 -6.88 1.15
N GLN A 383 6.07 -7.85 0.46
CA GLN A 383 7.53 -7.90 0.28
C GLN A 383 8.07 -6.65 -0.41
N PHE A 384 7.33 -6.12 -1.39
CA PHE A 384 7.68 -4.88 -2.07
C PHE A 384 7.69 -3.69 -1.10
N ILE A 385 6.62 -3.50 -0.32
CA ILE A 385 6.53 -2.44 0.69
C ILE A 385 7.58 -2.62 1.80
N GLN A 386 7.81 -3.85 2.24
CA GLN A 386 8.81 -4.16 3.25
C GLN A 386 10.19 -3.70 2.82
N ARG A 387 10.58 -3.96 1.56
CA ARG A 387 11.83 -3.46 0.98
C ARG A 387 11.91 -1.93 0.96
N LYS A 388 10.81 -1.24 0.66
CA LYS A 388 10.77 0.23 0.66
C LYS A 388 10.92 0.83 2.06
N ILE A 389 10.28 0.23 3.05
CA ILE A 389 10.44 0.64 4.45
C ILE A 389 11.85 0.32 4.95
N LEU A 390 12.42 -0.82 4.57
CA LEU A 390 13.82 -1.14 4.92
C LEU A 390 14.79 -0.10 4.36
N ASN A 391 14.60 0.37 3.12
CA ASN A 391 15.40 1.46 2.55
C ASN A 391 15.26 2.76 3.37
N LEU A 392 14.03 3.14 3.76
CA LEU A 392 13.80 4.30 4.64
C LEU A 392 14.57 4.18 5.96
N ILE A 393 14.54 2.99 6.57
CA ILE A 393 15.25 2.72 7.82
C ILE A 393 16.75 2.82 7.61
N CYS A 394 17.29 2.20 6.56
CA CYS A 394 18.72 2.26 6.26
C CYS A 394 19.20 3.70 6.05
N ASP A 395 18.43 4.50 5.31
CA ASP A 395 18.72 5.92 5.12
C ASP A 395 18.66 6.70 6.43
N THR A 396 17.71 6.38 7.31
CA THR A 396 17.65 7.02 8.64
C THR A 396 18.87 6.65 9.46
N VAL A 397 19.20 5.37 9.53
CA VAL A 397 20.35 4.89 10.31
C VAL A 397 21.64 5.48 9.77
N LYS A 398 21.83 5.56 8.45
CA LYS A 398 23.00 6.17 7.83
C LYS A 398 23.25 7.62 8.28
N HIS A 399 22.19 8.37 8.59
CA HIS A 399 22.30 9.77 8.99
C HIS A 399 22.32 10.00 10.50
N PHE A 400 21.83 9.04 11.29
CA PHE A 400 21.61 9.22 12.72
C PHE A 400 22.27 8.14 13.59
N ASP A 401 22.85 7.11 12.99
CA ASP A 401 23.44 5.95 13.65
C ASP A 401 22.51 5.36 14.74
N ALA A 402 23.05 5.08 15.92
CA ALA A 402 22.34 4.52 17.05
C ALA A 402 21.29 5.47 17.67
N ASN A 403 21.30 6.77 17.33
CA ASN A 403 20.35 7.73 17.88
C ASN A 403 18.89 7.43 17.49
N VAL A 404 18.67 6.63 16.45
CA VAL A 404 17.34 6.14 16.05
C VAL A 404 16.64 5.31 17.14
N LEU A 405 17.41 4.74 18.06
CA LEU A 405 16.92 3.89 19.16
C LEU A 405 16.40 4.69 20.36
N GLU A 406 16.59 6.02 20.38
CA GLU A 406 16.29 6.85 21.54
C GLU A 406 14.81 6.71 21.97
N HIS A 407 14.60 6.20 23.19
CA HIS A 407 13.29 5.91 23.79
C HIS A 407 12.37 4.95 23.01
N GLN A 408 12.82 4.32 21.91
CA GLN A 408 12.02 3.48 21.02
C GLN A 408 12.74 2.23 20.52
N SER A 409 13.74 1.76 21.24
CA SER A 409 14.47 0.56 20.85
C SER A 409 13.57 -0.67 20.69
N GLU A 410 12.51 -0.78 21.50
CA GLU A 410 11.52 -1.86 21.37
C GLU A 410 10.78 -1.84 20.03
N ASP A 411 10.15 -0.71 19.69
CA ASP A 411 9.40 -0.56 18.44
C ASP A 411 10.34 -0.70 17.23
N PHE A 412 11.56 -0.16 17.33
CA PHE A 412 12.57 -0.27 16.28
C PHE A 412 12.98 -1.73 16.06
N PHE A 413 13.37 -2.47 17.10
CA PHE A 413 13.79 -3.86 16.92
C PHE A 413 12.63 -4.78 16.53
N LYS A 414 11.42 -4.52 17.03
CA LYS A 414 10.20 -5.19 16.53
C LYS A 414 10.04 -4.96 15.03
N LEU A 415 10.26 -3.73 14.55
CA LEU A 415 10.18 -3.39 13.12
C LEU A 415 11.25 -4.12 12.31
N ILE A 416 12.52 -4.10 12.75
CA ILE A 416 13.60 -4.83 12.07
C ILE A 416 13.29 -6.32 11.97
N SER A 417 12.70 -6.90 13.02
CA SER A 417 12.40 -8.34 13.06
C SER A 417 11.44 -8.79 11.96
N LYS A 418 10.56 -7.90 11.48
CA LYS A 418 9.63 -8.18 10.38
C LYS A 418 10.33 -8.43 9.05
N PHE A 419 11.53 -7.89 8.90
CA PHE A 419 12.29 -8.03 7.68
C PHE A 419 13.18 -9.28 7.71
N SER A 420 13.18 -10.08 8.78
CA SER A 420 14.12 -11.21 8.99
C SER A 420 14.30 -12.17 7.79
N ALA A 421 13.27 -12.36 6.97
CA ALA A 421 13.33 -13.15 5.73
C ALA A 421 14.22 -12.54 4.63
N HIS A 422 14.52 -11.24 4.68
CA HIS A 422 15.46 -10.59 3.77
C HIS A 422 16.90 -10.92 4.20
N HIS A 423 17.54 -11.80 3.41
CA HIS A 423 18.92 -12.23 3.64
C HIS A 423 19.91 -11.08 3.86
N ASP A 424 19.66 -9.91 3.26
CA ASP A 424 20.58 -8.77 3.26
C ASP A 424 20.65 -8.00 4.58
N ILE A 425 19.73 -8.17 5.53
CA ILE A 425 19.67 -7.35 6.76
C ILE A 425 20.91 -7.53 7.61
N LEU A 426 21.29 -8.78 7.86
CA LEU A 426 22.47 -9.12 8.66
C LEU A 426 23.79 -8.76 7.95
N TYR A 427 23.73 -8.39 6.68
CA TYR A 427 24.89 -7.91 5.93
C TYR A 427 24.82 -6.41 5.64
N ASN A 428 23.71 -5.75 5.99
CA ASN A 428 23.59 -4.31 5.86
C ASN A 428 24.44 -3.63 6.95
N GLU A 429 25.48 -2.93 6.52
CA GLU A 429 26.44 -2.29 7.41
C GLU A 429 25.78 -1.32 8.40
N GLU A 430 24.82 -0.53 7.92
CA GLU A 430 24.13 0.47 8.75
C GLU A 430 23.27 -0.19 9.83
N ILE A 431 22.47 -1.19 9.45
CA ILE A 431 21.65 -1.93 10.43
C ILE A 431 22.54 -2.67 11.44
N ASN A 432 23.64 -3.27 11.00
CA ASN A 432 24.56 -3.97 11.89
C ASN A 432 25.22 -3.04 12.92
N LYS A 433 25.51 -1.76 12.58
CA LYS A 433 26.00 -0.78 13.56
C LYS A 433 25.00 -0.58 14.69
N VAL A 434 23.70 -0.44 14.36
CA VAL A 434 22.63 -0.25 15.33
C VAL A 434 22.38 -1.51 16.17
N ILE A 435 22.46 -2.69 15.56
CA ILE A 435 22.39 -3.97 16.28
C ILE A 435 23.56 -4.10 17.26
N SER A 436 24.78 -3.79 16.83
CA SER A 436 25.99 -3.85 17.67
C SER A 436 25.88 -2.89 18.85
N TYR A 437 25.47 -1.65 18.60
CA TYR A 437 25.20 -0.70 19.68
C TYR A 437 24.08 -1.19 20.63
N GLY A 438 23.04 -1.83 20.10
CA GLY A 438 22.00 -2.42 20.93
C GLY A 438 22.50 -3.55 21.82
N LEU A 439 23.43 -4.38 21.33
CA LEU A 439 24.11 -5.41 22.11
C LEU A 439 25.02 -4.81 23.18
N ASP A 440 25.75 -3.74 22.85
CA ASP A 440 26.62 -3.04 23.79
C ASP A 440 25.83 -2.45 24.98
N MET A 441 24.54 -2.16 24.75
CA MET A 441 23.59 -1.65 25.75
C MET A 441 22.76 -2.76 26.43
N PHE A 442 22.99 -4.03 26.10
CA PHE A 442 22.37 -5.20 26.73
C PHE A 442 23.18 -5.67 27.96
N PRO A 443 22.56 -6.22 29.01
CA PRO A 443 21.11 -6.36 29.23
C PRO A 443 20.44 -5.14 29.86
N GLY A 444 21.18 -4.18 30.40
CA GLY A 444 20.63 -3.12 31.23
C GLY A 444 19.59 -2.24 30.52
N LYS A 445 19.96 -1.61 29.40
CA LYS A 445 19.12 -0.60 28.74
C LYS A 445 18.31 -1.17 27.58
N ASN A 446 18.83 -2.19 26.89
CA ASN A 446 18.28 -2.60 25.61
C ASN A 446 17.90 -4.08 25.52
N VAL A 447 17.10 -4.56 26.49
CA VAL A 447 16.55 -5.94 26.51
C VAL A 447 15.80 -6.28 25.21
N SER A 448 15.17 -5.28 24.59
CA SER A 448 14.36 -5.46 23.38
C SER A 448 15.14 -5.95 22.16
N ILE A 449 16.48 -5.92 22.18
CA ILE A 449 17.28 -6.53 21.11
C ILE A 449 17.01 -8.04 20.98
N LEU A 450 16.62 -8.72 22.06
CA LEU A 450 16.26 -10.13 22.02
C LEU A 450 15.03 -10.42 21.14
N ASN A 451 14.13 -9.44 20.98
CA ASN A 451 12.98 -9.53 20.07
C ASN A 451 13.42 -9.64 18.60
N LEU A 452 14.61 -9.13 18.26
CA LEU A 452 15.18 -9.23 16.93
C LEU A 452 15.91 -10.57 16.71
N TYR A 453 16.60 -11.07 17.74
CA TYR A 453 17.43 -12.26 17.62
C TYR A 453 16.60 -13.53 17.37
N THR A 454 15.43 -13.66 18.00
CA THR A 454 14.61 -14.87 17.86
C THR A 454 14.16 -15.10 16.40
N PRO A 455 13.56 -14.12 15.69
CA PRO A 455 13.19 -14.30 14.29
C PRO A 455 14.41 -14.51 13.38
N LEU A 456 15.49 -13.73 13.55
CA LEU A 456 16.67 -13.85 12.69
C LEU A 456 17.40 -15.20 12.83
N MET A 457 17.46 -15.76 14.04
CA MET A 457 18.02 -17.10 14.27
C MET A 457 17.17 -18.20 13.64
N SER A 458 15.85 -18.01 13.56
CA SER A 458 14.93 -19.02 13.03
C SER A 458 14.99 -19.18 11.50
N GLU A 459 15.46 -18.15 10.79
CA GLU A 459 15.50 -18.11 9.32
C GLU A 459 16.56 -19.02 8.69
N SER A 460 17.77 -19.07 9.26
CA SER A 460 18.82 -19.96 8.73
C SER A 460 19.85 -20.37 9.76
N LYS A 461 20.43 -21.56 9.55
CA LYS A 461 21.53 -22.06 10.37
C LYS A 461 22.75 -21.13 10.35
N ALA A 462 23.02 -20.47 9.22
CA ALA A 462 24.12 -19.52 9.08
C ALA A 462 23.88 -18.27 9.95
N ASN A 463 22.68 -17.71 9.90
CA ASN A 463 22.28 -16.58 10.75
C ASN A 463 22.35 -16.96 12.23
N CYS A 464 21.82 -18.13 12.59
CA CYS A 464 21.89 -18.63 13.96
C CYS A 464 23.32 -18.74 14.46
N THR A 465 24.23 -19.31 13.66
CA THR A 465 25.65 -19.44 14.04
C THR A 465 26.30 -18.07 14.23
N LYS A 466 26.12 -17.14 13.29
CA LYS A 466 26.66 -15.78 13.37
C LYS A 466 26.15 -15.04 14.62
N LEU A 467 24.83 -15.06 14.85
CA LEU A 467 24.23 -14.35 15.98
C LEU A 467 24.58 -14.98 17.32
N LEU A 468 24.76 -16.30 17.38
CA LEU A 468 25.30 -16.96 18.56
C LEU A 468 26.75 -16.54 18.79
N ASP A 469 27.58 -16.50 17.75
CA ASP A 469 28.96 -16.01 17.87
C ASP A 469 28.98 -14.55 18.37
N ASP A 470 28.11 -13.69 17.85
CA ASP A 470 27.97 -12.30 18.29
C ASP A 470 27.57 -12.19 19.77
N LEU A 471 26.57 -12.98 20.23
CA LEU A 471 26.16 -13.02 21.63
C LEU A 471 27.28 -13.56 22.55
N MET A 472 27.93 -14.64 22.13
CA MET A 472 28.98 -15.32 22.90
C MET A 472 30.28 -14.52 22.94
N CYS A 473 30.52 -13.67 21.95
CA CYS A 473 31.67 -12.78 21.88
C CYS A 473 31.34 -11.34 22.31
N THR A 474 30.20 -11.10 22.96
CA THR A 474 29.87 -9.78 23.52
C THR A 474 30.97 -9.35 24.49
N LYS A 475 31.66 -8.28 24.14
CA LYS A 475 32.81 -7.76 24.92
C LYS A 475 32.39 -6.84 26.04
N SER A 476 31.12 -6.47 26.08
CA SER A 476 30.60 -5.54 27.05
C SER A 476 29.29 -5.98 27.67
N PHE A 477 29.08 -5.57 28.90
CA PHE A 477 27.87 -5.82 29.67
C PHE A 477 27.36 -4.51 30.25
N ASN A 478 26.14 -4.12 29.93
CA ASN A 478 25.54 -2.90 30.43
C ASN A 478 24.73 -3.17 31.71
N TRP A 479 25.04 -2.46 32.80
CA TRP A 479 24.33 -2.63 34.07
C TRP A 479 24.19 -1.34 34.86
N LYS A 480 23.18 -1.29 35.73
CA LYS A 480 22.91 -0.13 36.58
C LYS A 480 23.95 -0.01 37.70
N SER A 481 24.51 1.17 37.90
CA SER A 481 25.64 1.48 38.79
C SER A 481 25.38 1.36 40.30
N VAL A 482 24.12 1.20 40.71
CA VAL A 482 23.62 1.68 42.02
C VAL A 482 24.40 1.14 43.23
N ASP A 483 25.14 0.04 43.07
CA ASP A 483 25.78 -0.68 44.18
C ASP A 483 27.28 -0.99 43.98
N VAL A 484 27.96 -0.38 43.01
CA VAL A 484 29.37 -0.70 42.70
C VAL A 484 30.31 0.45 43.05
N ALA A 485 31.23 0.22 44.00
CA ALA A 485 32.30 1.17 44.28
C ALA A 485 33.29 1.24 43.11
N MET A 486 33.54 2.44 42.58
CA MET A 486 34.42 2.66 41.44
C MET A 486 35.57 3.63 41.76
N GLU A 487 36.69 3.44 41.08
CA GLU A 487 37.84 4.34 41.08
C GLU A 487 38.04 4.90 39.66
N SER A 488 38.26 6.20 39.54
CA SER A 488 38.61 6.84 38.25
C SER A 488 40.12 6.99 38.15
N ARG A 489 40.70 6.51 37.05
CA ARG A 489 42.11 6.73 36.68
C ARG A 489 42.17 7.09 35.21
N ASP A 490 42.77 8.24 34.88
CA ASP A 490 42.97 8.71 33.50
C ASP A 490 41.67 8.71 32.66
N ASP A 491 40.57 9.23 33.22
CA ASP A 491 39.22 9.26 32.62
C ASP A 491 38.57 7.89 32.32
N VAL A 492 39.13 6.82 32.89
CA VAL A 492 38.60 5.46 32.83
C VAL A 492 38.14 5.01 34.22
N PHE A 493 36.98 4.36 34.32
CA PHE A 493 36.46 3.84 35.58
C PHE A 493 36.82 2.37 35.76
N TYR A 494 37.11 1.97 37.00
CA TYR A 494 37.38 0.59 37.39
C TYR A 494 36.57 0.24 38.62
N ASN A 495 36.01 -0.99 38.69
CA ASN A 495 35.40 -1.44 39.93
C ASN A 495 36.45 -1.75 41.01
N CYS A 496 36.20 -1.25 42.21
CA CYS A 496 37.02 -1.50 43.40
C CYS A 496 36.75 -2.87 44.05
N VAL A 497 35.61 -3.48 43.71
CA VAL A 497 35.12 -4.74 44.29
C VAL A 497 34.56 -5.63 43.20
N SER A 498 34.76 -6.95 43.36
CA SER A 498 34.03 -7.92 42.55
C SER A 498 32.55 -7.88 42.96
N PHE A 499 31.64 -7.92 41.99
CA PHE A 499 30.20 -7.90 42.27
C PHE A 499 29.44 -8.87 41.37
N CYS A 500 28.27 -9.31 41.84
CA CYS A 500 27.36 -10.16 41.08
C CYS A 500 26.20 -9.29 40.59
N PRO A 501 26.00 -9.12 39.26
CA PRO A 501 24.90 -8.32 38.74
C PRO A 501 23.52 -8.88 39.13
N PHE A 502 23.40 -10.21 39.23
CA PHE A 502 22.16 -10.89 39.51
C PHE A 502 22.10 -11.32 40.97
N GLU A 503 21.22 -10.70 41.78
CA GLU A 503 21.09 -11.01 43.22
C GLU A 503 20.80 -12.50 43.50
N PHE A 504 20.13 -13.18 42.57
CA PHE A 504 19.72 -14.59 42.67
C PHE A 504 20.77 -15.58 42.15
N SER A 505 21.89 -15.13 41.58
CA SER A 505 22.96 -15.99 41.05
C SER A 505 24.34 -15.50 41.46
N GLN A 506 25.06 -16.32 42.23
CA GLN A 506 26.46 -16.06 42.58
C GLN A 506 27.44 -16.57 41.51
N ASP A 507 26.95 -17.25 40.48
CA ASP A 507 27.77 -17.89 39.44
C ASP A 507 28.34 -16.87 38.44
N ILE A 508 27.77 -15.66 38.37
CA ILE A 508 28.19 -14.60 37.45
C ILE A 508 28.81 -13.47 38.26
N VAL A 509 30.13 -13.33 38.19
CA VAL A 509 30.90 -12.33 38.94
C VAL A 509 31.65 -11.44 37.96
N ILE A 510 31.48 -10.13 38.08
CA ILE A 510 32.35 -9.14 37.44
C ILE A 510 33.53 -8.91 38.38
N PRO A 511 34.77 -9.30 38.01
CA PRO A 511 35.91 -9.26 38.91
C PRO A 511 36.36 -7.82 39.19
N LYS A 512 36.92 -7.58 40.38
CA LYS A 512 37.60 -6.33 40.72
C LYS A 512 38.65 -5.95 39.67
N GLY A 513 38.72 -4.67 39.33
CA GLY A 513 39.65 -4.11 38.35
C GLY A 513 39.17 -4.22 36.89
N THR A 514 37.94 -4.67 36.67
CA THR A 514 37.27 -4.59 35.37
C THR A 514 37.03 -3.13 35.02
N GLN A 515 37.40 -2.77 33.80
CA GLN A 515 37.19 -1.45 33.23
C GLN A 515 35.70 -1.24 32.93
N CYS A 516 35.23 -0.03 33.17
CA CYS A 516 33.91 0.40 32.73
C CYS A 516 33.91 1.83 32.22
N HIS A 517 32.93 2.10 31.38
CA HIS A 517 32.65 3.42 30.84
C HIS A 517 31.23 3.79 31.24
N GLN A 518 31.03 5.06 31.62
CA GLN A 518 29.70 5.58 31.80
C GLN A 518 28.99 5.57 30.44
N SER A 519 27.81 4.97 30.36
CA SER A 519 27.02 5.02 29.13
C SER A 519 26.60 6.47 28.88
N ASP A 520 26.68 6.94 27.63
CA ASP A 520 26.25 8.28 27.18
C ASP A 520 24.76 8.59 27.46
N SER A 521 24.05 7.61 27.99
CA SER A 521 22.62 7.47 27.85
C SER A 521 21.87 7.54 29.20
N GLY A 522 22.58 7.98 30.26
CA GLY A 522 22.08 8.33 31.59
C GLY A 522 23.14 8.16 32.71
N PHE A 523 23.01 8.90 33.82
CA PHE A 523 23.94 8.84 34.97
C PHE A 523 23.99 7.49 35.71
N ASP A 524 23.09 6.57 35.38
CA ASP A 524 22.85 5.36 36.16
C ASP A 524 23.41 4.08 35.53
N TYR A 525 23.87 4.08 34.27
CA TYR A 525 24.29 2.87 33.56
C TYR A 525 25.77 2.89 33.19
N PHE A 526 26.45 1.77 33.45
CA PHE A 526 27.85 1.55 33.09
C PHE A 526 27.97 0.37 32.14
N GLN A 527 28.80 0.54 31.13
CA GLN A 527 29.22 -0.50 30.22
C GLN A 527 30.52 -1.10 30.76
N TRP A 528 30.48 -2.36 31.16
CA TRP A 528 31.61 -3.10 31.73
C TRP A 528 32.33 -3.87 30.63
N ASP A 529 33.66 -3.76 30.55
CA ASP A 529 34.48 -4.47 29.55
C ASP A 529 34.75 -5.90 30.01
N ILE A 530 33.86 -6.80 29.58
CA ILE A 530 33.87 -8.19 29.97
C ILE A 530 34.57 -9.02 28.89
N ASN A 531 35.87 -8.78 28.68
CA ASN A 531 36.70 -9.73 27.92
C ASN A 531 36.97 -11.03 28.71
N THR A 532 36.54 -11.09 29.98
CA THR A 532 36.83 -12.19 30.92
C THR A 532 35.70 -12.38 31.93
N ILE A 533 34.54 -12.89 31.54
CA ILE A 533 33.82 -13.77 32.49
C ILE A 533 34.60 -15.07 32.46
N THR A 534 35.41 -15.30 33.49
CA THR A 534 35.84 -16.67 33.80
C THR A 534 34.60 -17.42 34.25
N PRO A 535 34.08 -18.39 33.49
CA PRO A 535 33.08 -19.29 34.03
C PRO A 535 33.80 -20.09 35.11
N LEU A 536 33.35 -19.98 36.36
CA LEU A 536 33.56 -21.06 37.31
C LEU A 536 32.74 -22.24 36.77
N ASP A 537 33.40 -23.09 35.98
CA ASP A 537 32.85 -24.24 35.25
C ASP A 537 31.88 -23.92 34.11
N ASN A 538 32.34 -24.06 32.85
CA ASN A 538 31.61 -24.37 31.60
C ASN A 538 30.07 -24.29 31.61
N ARG A 539 29.50 -23.15 32.00
CA ARG A 539 28.09 -22.82 31.82
C ARG A 539 28.05 -21.51 31.06
N TYR A 540 27.83 -21.62 29.77
CA TYR A 540 27.68 -20.49 28.88
C TYR A 540 26.49 -19.65 29.31
N LEU A 541 26.66 -18.33 29.27
CA LEU A 541 25.57 -17.37 29.33
C LEU A 541 24.70 -17.53 28.07
N VAL A 542 23.48 -18.01 28.26
CA VAL A 542 22.36 -17.84 27.34
C VAL A 542 21.16 -17.41 28.16
#